data_AF-A0A924PBU7-F1
#
_entry.id   AF-A0A924PBU7-F1
#
_cell.length_a   1.000
_cell.length_b   1.000
_cell.length_c   1.000
_cell.angle_alpha   90.00
_cell.angle_beta   90.00
_cell.angle_gamma   90.00
#
_symmetry.space_group_name_H-M   'P 1'
#
loop_
_entity.id
_entity.type
_entity.pdbx_description
1 polymer ?
#
loop_
_entity_poly.entity_id
_entity_poly.type
_entity_poly.pdbx_seq_one_letter_code
_entity_poly.pdbx_strand_id
1 'polypeptide(L)'
;MMQTIEIELLMDQINAYRDSGSAPPEELMNQYRRFVEASPTEGDASELAIADAASLETQGRYCEALVVFEQALQKFPQNLVLQKDWSGFLVSIALSTESLGKKDPSHAELGRTYDRLLELGRVPMGLHFTMIHHYRLIGQYRLARNLAHKILAVAPNYPGLREVLKSLQQLEEAK
;
A
#
# COMPACT_ATOMS: atom_id res chain seq x y z
N MET A 1 14.66 11.00 -29.48
CA MET A 1 14.86 9.55 -29.64
C MET A 1 15.93 9.01 -28.71
N MET A 2 17.05 9.71 -28.48
CA MET A 2 18.10 9.28 -27.54
C MET A 2 17.68 9.29 -26.05
N GLN A 3 16.87 10.26 -25.61
CA GLN A 3 16.37 10.34 -24.22
C GLN A 3 15.38 9.21 -23.84
N THR A 4 14.59 8.70 -24.79
CA THR A 4 13.61 7.63 -24.52
C THR A 4 14.28 6.28 -24.24
N ILE A 5 15.41 6.01 -24.90
CA ILE A 5 16.19 4.79 -24.67
C ILE A 5 16.86 4.82 -23.28
N GLU A 6 17.24 6.01 -22.81
CA GLU A 6 17.90 6.19 -21.52
C GLU A 6 16.95 5.97 -20.34
N ILE A 7 15.69 6.42 -20.43
CA ILE A 7 14.70 6.18 -19.38
C ILE A 7 14.28 4.71 -19.27
N GLU A 8 14.07 4.03 -20.41
CA GLU A 8 13.72 2.61 -20.44
C GLU A 8 14.82 1.77 -19.77
N LEU A 9 16.10 2.09 -20.04
CA LEU A 9 17.24 1.42 -19.42
C LEU A 9 17.30 1.64 -17.89
N LEU A 10 17.04 2.86 -17.43
CA LEU A 10 16.99 3.15 -15.99
C LEU A 10 15.87 2.36 -15.32
N MET A 11 14.70 2.29 -15.96
CA MET A 11 13.56 1.51 -15.46
C MET A 11 13.80 0.01 -15.45
N ASP A 12 14.44 -0.54 -16.48
CA ASP A 12 14.80 -1.96 -16.50
C ASP A 12 15.74 -2.32 -15.34
N GLN A 13 16.70 -1.45 -15.03
CA GLN A 13 17.58 -1.64 -13.88
C GLN A 13 16.81 -1.56 -12.56
N ILE A 14 15.95 -0.54 -12.38
CA ILE A 14 15.11 -0.39 -11.19
C ILE A 14 14.21 -1.63 -10.99
N ASN A 15 13.59 -2.11 -12.06
CA ASN A 15 12.75 -3.30 -12.03
C ASN A 15 13.55 -4.55 -11.65
N ALA A 16 14.79 -4.70 -12.14
CA ALA A 16 15.65 -5.81 -11.74
C ALA A 16 15.97 -5.81 -10.24
N TYR A 17 16.22 -4.62 -9.65
CA TYR A 17 16.39 -4.49 -8.20
C TYR A 17 15.13 -4.90 -7.45
N ARG A 18 13.96 -4.40 -7.88
CA ARG A 18 12.66 -4.75 -7.29
C ARG A 18 12.40 -6.25 -7.35
N ASP A 19 12.61 -6.88 -8.49
CA ASP A 19 12.36 -8.31 -8.69
C ASP A 19 13.33 -9.17 -7.86
N SER A 20 14.52 -8.66 -7.55
CA SER A 20 15.47 -9.28 -6.62
C SER A 20 15.17 -9.00 -5.13
N GLY A 21 14.15 -8.20 -4.83
CA GLY A 21 13.79 -7.79 -3.46
C GLY A 21 14.80 -6.83 -2.81
N SER A 22 15.64 -6.17 -3.60
CA SER A 22 16.67 -5.24 -3.13
C SER A 22 16.30 -3.80 -3.45
N ALA A 23 16.73 -2.86 -2.60
CA ALA A 23 16.61 -1.44 -2.90
C ALA A 23 17.49 -1.07 -4.10
N PRO A 24 16.97 -0.35 -5.11
CA PRO A 24 17.82 0.24 -6.13
C PRO A 24 18.78 1.27 -5.48
N PRO A 25 20.02 1.40 -5.96
CA PRO A 25 20.97 2.40 -5.47
C PRO A 25 20.39 3.81 -5.55
N GLU A 26 20.67 4.65 -4.56
CA GLU A 26 20.15 6.03 -4.50
C GLU A 26 20.54 6.84 -5.75
N GLU A 27 21.74 6.64 -6.28
CA GLU A 27 22.19 7.30 -7.51
C GLU A 27 21.35 6.92 -8.73
N LEU A 28 20.95 5.65 -8.86
CA LEU A 28 20.06 5.18 -9.92
C LEU A 28 18.68 5.84 -9.81
N MET A 29 18.13 5.89 -8.61
CA MET A 29 16.85 6.57 -8.33
C MET A 29 16.93 8.07 -8.61
N ASN A 30 18.04 8.72 -8.28
CA ASN A 30 18.25 10.15 -8.54
C ASN A 30 18.35 10.46 -10.04
N GLN A 31 18.99 9.59 -10.82
CA GLN A 31 19.04 9.71 -12.28
C GLN A 31 17.65 9.60 -12.89
N TYR A 32 16.88 8.59 -12.49
CA TYR A 32 15.50 8.42 -12.95
C TYR A 32 14.61 9.60 -12.54
N ARG A 33 14.71 10.08 -11.29
CA ARG A 33 13.96 11.24 -10.81
C ARG A 33 14.23 12.50 -11.64
N ARG A 34 15.50 12.81 -11.93
CA ARG A 34 15.86 13.96 -12.78
C ARG A 34 15.26 13.86 -14.19
N PHE A 35 15.18 12.65 -14.72
CA PHE A 35 14.56 12.42 -16.02
C PHE A 35 13.07 12.73 -15.98
N VAL A 36 12.36 12.16 -15.01
CA VAL A 36 10.92 12.38 -14.81
C VAL A 36 10.62 13.85 -14.56
N GLU A 37 11.45 14.55 -13.77
CA GLU A 37 11.31 16.00 -13.52
C GLU A 37 11.47 16.84 -14.80
N ALA A 38 12.32 16.42 -15.74
CA ALA A 38 12.59 17.16 -16.97
C ALA A 38 11.46 17.05 -18.01
N SER A 39 10.71 15.95 -18.03
CA SER A 39 9.57 15.75 -18.95
C SER A 39 8.62 14.65 -18.45
N PRO A 40 7.76 14.93 -17.45
CA PRO A 40 6.93 13.89 -16.85
C PRO A 40 5.71 13.60 -17.71
N THR A 41 5.61 12.38 -18.26
CA THR A 41 4.29 11.82 -18.55
C THR A 41 3.64 11.33 -17.25
N GLU A 42 2.32 11.14 -17.27
CA GLU A 42 1.62 10.48 -16.16
C GLU A 42 2.20 9.09 -15.87
N GLY A 43 2.61 8.35 -16.91
CA GLY A 43 3.24 7.05 -16.78
C GLY A 43 4.55 7.13 -16.02
N ASP A 44 5.47 7.99 -16.46
CA ASP A 44 6.79 8.13 -15.83
C ASP A 44 6.69 8.58 -14.37
N ALA A 45 5.79 9.51 -14.07
CA ALA A 45 5.57 9.97 -12.70
C ALA A 45 4.96 8.88 -11.79
N SER A 46 4.13 8.00 -12.37
CA SER A 46 3.54 6.87 -11.66
C SER A 46 4.57 5.79 -11.37
N GLU A 47 5.39 5.45 -12.36
CA GLU A 47 6.47 4.47 -12.21
C GLU A 47 7.52 4.93 -11.20
N LEU A 48 7.88 6.21 -11.19
CA LEU A 48 8.75 6.80 -10.18
C LEU A 48 8.18 6.64 -8.78
N ALA A 49 6.90 6.94 -8.58
CA ALA A 49 6.28 6.80 -7.27
C ALA A 49 6.28 5.33 -6.79
N ILE A 50 6.03 4.37 -7.69
CA ILE A 50 6.09 2.94 -7.39
C ILE A 50 7.51 2.53 -7.00
N ALA A 51 8.51 2.96 -7.76
CA ALA A 51 9.91 2.64 -7.52
C ALA A 51 10.43 3.27 -6.21
N ASP A 52 10.10 4.54 -5.95
CA ASP A 52 10.45 5.23 -4.70
C ASP A 52 9.80 4.55 -3.49
N ALA A 53 8.51 4.20 -3.56
CA ALA A 53 7.82 3.51 -2.48
C ALA A 53 8.38 2.11 -2.22
N ALA A 54 8.72 1.34 -3.27
CA ALA A 54 9.37 0.04 -3.13
C ALA A 54 10.76 0.14 -2.50
N SER A 55 11.56 1.15 -2.89
CA SER A 55 12.85 1.41 -2.24
C SER A 55 12.70 1.73 -0.76
N LEU A 56 11.72 2.56 -0.39
CA LEU A 56 11.41 2.87 1.00
C LEU A 56 10.91 1.64 1.78
N GLU A 57 10.10 0.78 1.15
CA GLU A 57 9.64 -0.48 1.73
C GLU A 57 10.81 -1.39 2.11
N THR A 58 11.76 -1.61 1.20
CA THR A 58 12.95 -2.45 1.46
C THR A 58 13.83 -1.89 2.59
N GLN A 59 13.74 -0.58 2.86
CA GLN A 59 14.42 0.08 3.99
C GLN A 59 13.59 0.06 5.29
N GLY A 60 12.38 -0.52 5.28
CA GLY A 60 11.45 -0.51 6.41
C GLY A 60 10.79 0.86 6.68
N ARG A 61 10.90 1.81 5.74
CA ARG A 61 10.37 3.18 5.86
C ARG A 61 8.94 3.26 5.35
N TYR A 62 8.06 2.44 5.92
CA TYR A 62 6.70 2.23 5.39
C TYR A 62 5.83 3.50 5.43
N CYS A 63 5.94 4.32 6.48
CA CYS A 63 5.20 5.59 6.55
C CYS A 63 5.55 6.52 5.39
N GLU A 64 6.83 6.60 5.00
CA GLU A 64 7.26 7.46 3.91
C GLU A 64 6.81 6.90 2.55
N ALA A 65 6.87 5.58 2.37
CA ALA A 65 6.33 4.93 1.18
C ALA A 65 4.82 5.16 1.00
N LEU A 66 4.05 5.16 2.10
CA LEU A 66 2.62 5.50 2.06
C LEU A 66 2.37 6.93 1.58
N VAL A 67 3.19 7.89 2.04
CA VAL A 67 3.12 9.28 1.59
C VAL A 67 3.42 9.42 0.10
N VAL A 68 4.40 8.67 -0.43
CA VAL A 68 4.74 8.69 -1.86
C VAL A 68 3.54 8.23 -2.71
N PHE A 69 2.92 7.10 -2.35
CA PHE A 69 1.71 6.64 -3.03
C PHE A 69 0.55 7.63 -2.93
N GLU A 70 0.35 8.24 -1.76
CA GLU A 70 -0.71 9.22 -1.56
C GLU A 70 -0.52 10.44 -2.47
N GLN A 71 0.69 11.01 -2.51
CA GLN A 71 1.01 12.16 -3.36
C GLN A 71 0.81 11.84 -4.85
N ALA A 72 1.26 10.66 -5.29
CA ALA A 72 1.09 10.22 -6.67
C ALA A 72 -0.40 10.08 -7.05
N LEU A 73 -1.21 9.50 -6.17
CA LEU A 73 -2.65 9.32 -6.40
C LEU A 73 -3.48 10.60 -6.20
N GLN A 74 -3.00 11.56 -5.41
CA GLN A 74 -3.61 12.91 -5.40
C GLN A 74 -3.48 13.58 -6.77
N LYS A 75 -2.34 13.38 -7.44
CA LYS A 75 -2.08 13.94 -8.77
C LYS A 75 -2.75 13.14 -9.89
N PHE A 76 -2.74 11.81 -9.79
CA PHE A 76 -3.25 10.88 -10.80
C PHE A 76 -4.27 9.92 -10.20
N PRO A 77 -5.45 10.42 -9.77
CA PRO A 77 -6.39 9.61 -9.00
C PRO A 77 -6.89 8.40 -9.78
N GLN A 78 -7.02 8.49 -11.11
CA GLN A 78 -7.57 7.41 -11.95
C GLN A 78 -6.53 6.41 -12.45
N ASN A 79 -5.26 6.55 -12.06
CA ASN A 79 -4.21 5.66 -12.51
C ASN A 79 -4.36 4.27 -11.86
N LEU A 80 -4.77 3.28 -12.65
CA LEU A 80 -5.06 1.92 -12.17
C LEU A 80 -3.80 1.16 -11.75
N VAL A 81 -2.64 1.49 -12.34
CA VAL A 81 -1.36 0.87 -11.98
C VAL A 81 -0.97 1.32 -10.57
N LEU A 82 -0.95 2.63 -10.32
CA LEU A 82 -0.69 3.18 -8.97
C LEU A 82 -1.63 2.61 -7.91
N GLN A 83 -2.92 2.50 -8.21
CA GLN A 83 -3.88 1.93 -7.25
C GLN A 83 -3.60 0.46 -6.94
N LYS A 84 -3.22 -0.32 -7.95
CA LYS A 84 -2.89 -1.73 -7.80
C LYS A 84 -1.63 -1.90 -6.95
N ASP A 85 -0.56 -1.17 -7.29
CA ASP A 85 0.70 -1.22 -6.55
C ASP A 85 0.55 -0.71 -5.12
N TRP A 86 -0.18 0.38 -4.89
CA TRP A 86 -0.47 0.85 -3.54
C TRP A 86 -1.23 -0.20 -2.72
N SER A 87 -2.24 -0.84 -3.32
CA SER A 87 -2.98 -1.89 -2.64
C SER A 87 -2.11 -3.11 -2.29
N GLY A 88 -1.21 -3.50 -3.19
CA GLY A 88 -0.21 -4.54 -2.93
C GLY A 88 0.72 -4.17 -1.78
N PHE A 89 1.17 -2.91 -1.74
CA PHE A 89 1.99 -2.39 -0.67
C PHE A 89 1.26 -2.39 0.69
N LEU A 90 -0.01 -1.99 0.75
CA LEU A 90 -0.81 -2.06 1.98
C LEU A 90 -0.96 -3.51 2.48
N VAL A 91 -1.09 -4.48 1.56
CA VAL A 91 -1.08 -5.90 1.90
C VAL A 91 0.28 -6.30 2.48
N SER A 92 1.38 -5.85 1.89
CA SER A 92 2.74 -6.14 2.40
C SER A 92 2.93 -5.63 3.83
N ILE A 93 2.60 -4.37 4.11
CA ILE A 93 2.65 -3.81 5.48
C ILE A 93 1.80 -4.65 6.43
N ALA A 94 0.55 -4.94 6.05
CA ALA A 94 -0.36 -5.72 6.87
C ALA A 94 0.12 -7.15 7.14
N LEU A 95 0.81 -7.79 6.19
CA LEU A 95 1.39 -9.12 6.38
C LEU A 95 2.68 -9.07 7.21
N SER A 96 3.46 -7.98 7.11
CA SER A 96 4.65 -7.74 7.93
C SER A 96 4.34 -7.37 9.40
N THR A 97 3.07 -7.30 9.78
CA THR A 97 2.63 -6.88 11.14
C THR A 97 3.32 -7.60 12.28
N GLU A 98 3.64 -8.88 12.12
CA GLU A 98 4.32 -9.65 13.17
C GLU A 98 5.76 -9.17 13.41
N SER A 99 6.47 -8.72 12.36
CA SER A 99 7.85 -8.22 12.47
C SER A 99 7.92 -6.73 12.86
N LEU A 100 6.94 -5.92 12.45
CA LEU A 100 6.87 -4.50 12.80
C LEU A 100 6.64 -4.27 14.31
N GLY A 101 5.95 -5.21 14.95
CA GLY A 101 5.55 -5.08 16.34
C GLY A 101 4.35 -4.13 16.51
N LYS A 102 3.47 -4.47 17.47
CA LYS A 102 2.12 -3.87 17.59
C LYS A 102 2.07 -2.35 17.79
N LYS A 103 3.20 -1.71 18.12
CA LYS A 103 3.30 -0.26 18.39
C LYS A 103 3.91 0.51 17.22
N ASP A 104 4.19 -0.14 16.10
CA ASP A 104 4.76 0.52 14.93
C ASP A 104 3.83 1.63 14.42
N PRO A 105 4.34 2.87 14.21
CA PRO A 105 3.52 3.98 13.72
C PRO A 105 2.88 3.71 12.35
N SER A 106 3.47 2.83 11.54
CA SER A 106 2.96 2.43 10.23
C SER A 106 1.60 1.73 10.31
N HIS A 107 1.24 1.13 11.45
CA HIS A 107 -0.10 0.55 11.64
C HIS A 107 -1.20 1.61 11.68
N ALA A 108 -0.94 2.74 12.34
CA ALA A 108 -1.88 3.85 12.37
C ALA A 108 -2.02 4.47 10.96
N GLU A 109 -0.90 4.62 10.25
CA GLU A 109 -0.88 5.17 8.90
C GLU A 109 -1.56 4.25 7.88
N LEU A 110 -1.31 2.95 7.96
CA LEU A 110 -1.99 1.91 7.17
C LEU A 110 -3.51 2.00 7.35
N GLY A 111 -3.98 2.16 8.58
CA GLY A 111 -5.40 2.30 8.88
C GLY A 111 -6.03 3.55 8.26
N ARG A 112 -5.36 4.72 8.40
CA ARG A 112 -5.80 5.99 7.79
C ARG A 112 -5.85 5.90 6.26
N THR A 113 -4.79 5.38 5.67
CA THR A 113 -4.66 5.17 4.23
C THR A 113 -5.78 4.27 3.70
N TYR A 114 -6.04 3.16 4.40
CA TYR A 114 -7.10 2.26 4.02
C TYR A 114 -8.50 2.89 4.09
N ASP A 115 -8.81 3.64 5.16
CA ASP A 115 -10.09 4.35 5.27
C ASP A 115 -10.25 5.34 4.10
N ARG A 116 -9.17 6.00 3.67
CA ARG A 116 -9.20 6.91 2.52
C ARG A 116 -9.51 6.19 1.20
N LEU A 117 -8.87 5.05 0.94
CA LEU A 117 -9.19 4.23 -0.23
C LEU A 117 -10.65 3.77 -0.23
N LEU A 118 -11.18 3.45 0.95
CA LEU A 118 -12.56 3.01 1.12
C LEU A 118 -13.54 4.13 0.77
N GLU A 119 -13.29 5.36 1.24
CA GLU A 119 -14.09 6.54 0.87
C GLU A 119 -14.09 6.81 -0.63
N LEU A 120 -12.96 6.55 -1.30
CA LEU A 120 -12.84 6.73 -2.75
C LEU A 120 -13.53 5.61 -3.55
N GLY A 121 -14.03 4.56 -2.90
CA GLY A 121 -14.61 3.38 -3.55
C GLY A 121 -13.58 2.52 -4.29
N ARG A 122 -12.30 2.60 -3.90
CA ARG A 122 -11.15 2.04 -4.62
C ARG A 122 -10.40 0.99 -3.81
N VAL A 123 -11.11 0.22 -2.99
CA VAL A 123 -10.49 -0.86 -2.20
C VAL A 123 -10.64 -2.17 -2.94
N PRO A 124 -9.54 -2.83 -3.34
CA PRO A 124 -9.62 -4.18 -3.87
C PRO A 124 -10.16 -5.13 -2.81
N MET A 125 -11.01 -6.07 -3.22
CA MET A 125 -11.68 -7.00 -2.31
C MET A 125 -10.70 -7.76 -1.40
N GLY A 126 -9.50 -8.09 -1.90
CA GLY A 126 -8.45 -8.76 -1.13
C GLY A 126 -7.94 -7.97 0.07
N LEU A 127 -7.93 -6.63 0.00
CA LEU A 127 -7.38 -5.78 1.06
C LEU A 127 -8.29 -5.75 2.30
N HIS A 128 -9.61 -5.92 2.13
CA HIS A 128 -10.58 -5.96 3.22
C HIS A 128 -10.23 -6.99 4.30
N PHE A 129 -10.00 -8.24 3.89
CA PHE A 129 -9.67 -9.33 4.82
C PHE A 129 -8.30 -9.14 5.45
N THR A 130 -7.32 -8.72 4.66
CA THR A 130 -5.97 -8.43 5.12
C THR A 130 -5.99 -7.37 6.22
N MET A 131 -6.79 -6.30 6.05
CA MET A 131 -6.94 -5.26 7.06
C MET A 131 -7.69 -5.71 8.32
N ILE A 132 -8.73 -6.53 8.18
CA ILE A 132 -9.40 -7.14 9.34
C ILE A 132 -8.42 -8.01 10.14
N HIS A 133 -7.62 -8.82 9.45
CA HIS A 133 -6.61 -9.67 10.05
C HIS A 133 -5.52 -8.84 10.74
N HIS A 134 -5.02 -7.81 10.07
CA HIS A 134 -4.05 -6.85 10.61
C HIS A 134 -4.55 -6.24 11.92
N TYR A 135 -5.75 -5.66 11.94
CA TYR A 135 -6.33 -5.07 13.15
C TYR A 135 -6.50 -6.11 14.26
N ARG A 136 -6.82 -7.37 13.93
CA ARG A 136 -6.86 -8.46 14.91
C ARG A 136 -5.49 -8.73 15.53
N LEU A 137 -4.43 -8.81 14.73
CA LEU A 137 -3.06 -9.09 15.19
C LEU A 137 -2.54 -8.00 16.14
N ILE A 138 -2.78 -6.73 15.81
CA ILE A 138 -2.38 -5.60 16.67
C ILE A 138 -3.32 -5.38 17.86
N GLY A 139 -4.36 -6.21 17.99
CA GLY A 139 -5.30 -6.17 19.10
C GLY A 139 -6.35 -5.05 19.00
N GLN A 140 -6.49 -4.41 17.85
CA GLN A 140 -7.50 -3.38 17.60
C GLN A 140 -8.85 -4.03 17.19
N TYR A 141 -9.41 -4.87 18.06
CA TYR A 141 -10.60 -5.68 17.75
C TYR A 141 -11.83 -4.85 17.39
N ARG A 142 -12.02 -3.71 18.06
CA ARG A 142 -13.10 -2.77 17.74
C ARG A 142 -12.99 -2.21 16.32
N LEU A 143 -11.77 -1.85 15.88
CA LEU A 143 -11.53 -1.38 14.51
C LEU A 143 -11.77 -2.49 13.49
N ALA A 144 -11.29 -3.70 13.76
CA ALA A 144 -11.55 -4.88 12.92
C ALA A 144 -13.06 -5.14 12.77
N ARG A 145 -13.82 -5.04 13.87
CA ARG A 145 -15.28 -5.27 13.88
C ARG A 145 -16.02 -4.19 13.10
N ASN A 146 -15.70 -2.92 13.35
CA ASN A 146 -16.27 -1.80 12.61
C ASN A 146 -16.04 -1.93 11.11
N LEU A 147 -14.83 -2.35 10.71
CA LEU A 147 -14.52 -2.58 9.32
C LEU A 147 -15.36 -3.71 8.71
N ALA A 148 -15.45 -4.85 9.40
CA ALA A 148 -16.28 -5.96 8.96
C ALA A 148 -17.77 -5.56 8.80
N HIS A 149 -18.30 -4.68 9.65
CA HIS A 149 -19.62 -4.09 9.45
C HIS A 149 -19.72 -3.20 8.21
N LYS A 150 -18.74 -2.30 7.98
CA LYS A 150 -18.69 -1.47 6.76
C LYS A 150 -18.73 -2.33 5.49
N ILE A 151 -17.98 -3.43 5.47
CA ILE A 151 -17.96 -4.35 4.33
C ILE A 151 -19.31 -5.05 4.15
N LEU A 152 -19.91 -5.58 5.23
CA LEU A 152 -21.24 -6.23 5.14
C LEU A 152 -22.35 -5.27 4.73
N ALA A 153 -22.22 -3.96 5.01
CA ALA A 153 -23.19 -2.97 4.55
C ALA A 153 -23.20 -2.85 3.01
N VAL A 154 -22.05 -3.03 2.36
CA VAL A 154 -21.90 -2.96 0.90
C VAL A 154 -22.05 -4.34 0.25
N ALA A 155 -21.61 -5.40 0.93
CA ALA A 155 -21.65 -6.78 0.47
C ALA A 155 -22.24 -7.71 1.56
N PRO A 156 -23.57 -7.78 1.71
CA PRO A 156 -24.22 -8.52 2.82
C PRO A 156 -23.95 -10.03 2.85
N ASN A 157 -23.56 -10.60 1.71
CA ASN A 157 -23.24 -12.01 1.51
C ASN A 157 -21.74 -12.28 1.38
N TYR A 158 -20.90 -11.35 1.86
CA TYR A 158 -19.45 -11.51 1.82
C TYR A 158 -19.03 -12.79 2.59
N PRO A 159 -18.43 -13.79 1.91
CA PRO A 159 -18.21 -15.11 2.49
C PRO A 159 -17.37 -15.06 3.77
N GLY A 160 -17.75 -15.80 4.81
CA GLY A 160 -16.96 -15.95 6.05
C GLY A 160 -16.94 -14.75 7.00
N LEU A 161 -17.36 -13.56 6.57
CA LEU A 161 -17.21 -12.33 7.36
C LEU A 161 -18.11 -12.28 8.60
N ARG A 162 -19.29 -12.91 8.55
CA ARG A 162 -20.19 -13.02 9.72
C ARG A 162 -19.59 -13.85 10.85
N GLU A 163 -18.84 -14.91 10.52
CA GLU A 163 -18.16 -15.72 11.54
C GLU A 163 -16.95 -14.97 12.12
N VAL A 164 -16.21 -14.24 11.27
CA VAL A 164 -15.13 -13.35 11.73
C VAL A 164 -15.67 -12.30 12.70
N LEU A 165 -16.82 -11.69 12.44
CA LEU A 165 -17.46 -10.72 13.33
C LEU A 165 -17.77 -11.28 14.72
N LYS A 166 -18.33 -12.49 14.80
CA LYS A 166 -18.60 -13.15 16.09
C LYS A 166 -17.31 -13.36 16.89
N SER A 167 -16.25 -13.84 16.23
CA SER A 167 -14.94 -14.02 16.86
C SER A 167 -14.35 -12.70 17.37
N LEU A 168 -14.46 -11.62 16.59
CA LEU A 168 -13.97 -10.30 16.98
C LEU A 168 -14.73 -9.74 18.20
N GLN A 169 -16.04 -9.97 18.29
CA GLN A 169 -16.83 -9.56 19.45
C GLN A 169 -16.35 -10.24 20.73
N GLN A 170 -16.15 -11.56 20.71
CA GLN A 170 -15.65 -12.31 21.86
C GLN A 170 -14.27 -11.81 22.32
N LEU A 171 -13.38 -11.52 21.37
CA LEU A 171 -12.04 -11.00 21.67
C LEU A 171 -12.06 -9.59 22.24
N GLU A 172 -13.03 -8.75 21.86
CA GLU A 172 -13.23 -7.42 22.43
C GLU A 172 -13.76 -7.49 23.86
N GLU A 173 -14.69 -8.40 24.15
CA GLU A 173 -15.29 -8.60 25.47
C GLU A 173 -14.32 -9.26 26.47
N ALA A 174 -13.30 -9.97 26.00
CA ALA A 174 -12.30 -10.65 26.83
C ALA A 174 -11.12 -9.76 27.28
N LYS A 175 -11.14 -8.46 26.94
CA LYS A 175 -10.12 -7.47 27.29
C LYS A 175 -10.57 -6.54 28.41
#